data_AF-A0A8C8CRA4-F1
#
_entry.id   AF-A0A8C8CRA4-F1
#
_cell.length_a   1.000
_cell.length_b   1.000
_cell.length_c   1.000
_cell.angle_alpha   90.00
_cell.angle_beta   90.00
_cell.angle_gamma   90.00
#
_symmetry.space_group_name_H-M   'P 1'
#
loop_
_entity.id
_entity.type
_entity.pdbx_description
1 polymer ?
#
loop_
_entity_poly.entity_id
_entity_poly.type
_entity_poly.pdbx_seq_one_letter_code
_entity_poly.pdbx_strand_id
1 'polypeptide(L)'
;DRIMETPCVLGCECIDPKVIGIEGQNVTLPCKYNTIKQGVLAICWGRGAIPNSGCNKEIISSDGTKVTWRSSVRYNLFGVLKTGDVSLTILNVTEKDSGQYGCRVHVYGLWNDEKYHVNLNIEKGKKCTTCYDIQ
;
A
#
# COMPACT_ATOMS: atom_id res chain seq x y z
N ASP A 1 -18.28 2.21 17.85
CA ASP A 1 -17.75 3.36 18.60
C ASP A 1 -16.42 3.06 19.27
N ARG A 2 -15.32 3.44 18.61
CA ARG A 2 -14.06 3.77 19.28
C ARG A 2 -13.21 4.68 18.36
N ILE A 3 -13.61 5.94 18.38
CA ILE A 3 -12.79 7.15 18.34
C ILE A 3 -11.27 6.88 18.36
N MET A 4 -10.58 7.14 17.25
CA MET A 4 -9.17 7.56 17.25
C MET A 4 -9.15 9.05 16.93
N GLU A 5 -9.64 9.85 17.88
CA GLU A 5 -9.38 11.29 17.92
C GLU A 5 -8.00 11.45 18.54
N THR A 6 -7.00 11.75 17.72
CA THR A 6 -5.72 12.31 18.20
C THR A 6 -5.87 13.82 18.30
N PRO A 7 -5.65 14.43 19.48
CA PRO A 7 -5.72 15.87 19.63
C PRO A 7 -4.58 16.55 18.88
N CYS A 8 -4.91 17.54 18.06
CA CYS A 8 -3.96 18.42 17.39
C CYS A 8 -3.21 19.28 18.42
N VAL A 9 -1.95 18.97 18.73
CA VAL A 9 -1.02 19.93 19.34
C VAL A 9 0.39 19.68 18.80
N LEU A 10 0.95 20.72 18.16
CA LEU A 10 2.12 20.74 17.28
C LEU A 10 1.91 20.07 15.91
N GLY A 11 2.44 20.72 14.86
CA GLY A 11 2.06 20.54 13.46
C GLY A 11 1.79 19.10 13.03
N CYS A 12 0.71 18.90 12.26
CA CYS A 12 0.44 17.64 11.58
C CYS A 12 1.55 17.38 10.54
N GLU A 13 2.68 16.87 10.99
CA GLU A 13 3.51 16.06 10.12
C GLU A 13 2.70 14.79 9.83
N CYS A 14 2.38 14.58 8.56
CA CYS A 14 1.79 13.33 8.11
C CYS A 14 2.84 12.24 8.36
N ILE A 15 2.73 11.51 9.47
CA ILE A 15 3.62 10.38 9.72
C ILE A 15 3.20 9.28 8.75
N ASP A 16 4.05 9.02 7.76
CA ASP A 16 3.88 7.90 6.85
C ASP A 16 3.75 6.61 7.68
N PRO A 17 2.66 5.83 7.52
CA PRO A 17 2.51 4.57 8.21
C PRO A 17 3.70 3.65 7.93
N LYS A 18 4.21 3.04 9.00
CA LYS A 18 5.25 2.02 8.94
C LYS A 18 4.62 0.63 9.02
N VAL A 19 4.89 -0.19 8.02
CA VAL A 19 4.46 -1.60 7.97
C VAL A 19 5.71 -2.47 8.08
N ILE A 20 5.66 -3.47 8.97
CA ILE A 20 6.72 -4.46 9.12
C ILE A 20 6.22 -5.77 8.53
N GLY A 21 6.96 -6.32 7.56
CA GLY A 21 6.71 -7.64 7.00
C GLY A 21 7.83 -8.61 7.35
N ILE A 22 7.55 -9.90 7.25
CA ILE A 22 8.55 -10.96 7.45
C ILE A 22 8.86 -11.59 6.09
N GLU A 23 10.15 -11.77 5.79
CA GLU A 23 10.61 -12.41 4.57
C GLU A 23 9.91 -13.77 4.36
N GLY A 24 9.42 -14.00 3.14
CA GLY A 24 8.66 -15.19 2.77
C GLY A 24 7.13 -15.06 2.95
N GLN A 25 6.65 -14.07 3.71
CA GLN A 25 5.22 -13.87 3.97
C GLN A 25 4.57 -12.90 2.97
N ASN A 26 3.25 -12.78 3.05
CA ASN A 26 2.51 -11.74 2.33
C ASN A 26 2.37 -10.52 3.26
N VAL A 27 2.46 -9.31 2.69
CA VAL A 27 2.23 -8.07 3.44
C VAL A 27 1.18 -7.22 2.73
N THR A 28 0.40 -6.46 3.49
CA THR A 28 -0.60 -5.53 2.94
C THR A 28 -0.29 -4.11 3.39
N LEU A 29 -0.13 -3.20 2.42
CA LEU A 29 0.06 -1.78 2.61
C LEU A 29 -1.30 -1.08 2.54
N PRO A 30 -1.71 -0.33 3.58
CA PRO A 30 -3.04 0.25 3.65
C PRO A 30 -3.16 1.43 2.68
N CYS A 31 -4.27 1.49 1.94
CA CYS A 31 -4.71 2.70 1.24
C CYS A 31 -6.23 2.64 1.05
N LYS A 32 -6.95 3.61 1.62
CA LYS A 32 -8.41 3.69 1.55
C LYS A 32 -8.83 5.12 1.29
N TYR A 33 -9.87 5.29 0.47
CA TYR A 33 -10.48 6.59 0.19
C TYR A 33 -12.00 6.53 0.28
N ASN A 34 -12.63 7.70 0.39
CA ASN A 34 -14.08 7.80 0.60
C ASN A 34 -14.85 7.83 -0.73
N THR A 35 -15.31 6.66 -1.16
CA THR A 35 -16.13 6.49 -2.38
C THR A 35 -17.48 7.17 -2.33
N ILE A 36 -18.05 7.46 -1.14
CA ILE A 36 -19.30 8.22 -1.02
C ILE A 36 -19.09 9.68 -1.42
N LYS A 37 -17.91 10.25 -1.09
CA LYS A 37 -17.58 11.63 -1.41
C LYS A 37 -17.12 11.82 -2.86
N GLN A 38 -16.34 10.88 -3.38
CA GLN A 38 -15.62 11.05 -4.66
C GLN A 38 -16.08 10.11 -5.76
N GLY A 39 -16.95 9.15 -5.46
CA GLY A 39 -17.27 8.05 -6.37
C GLY A 39 -16.14 7.02 -6.44
N VAL A 40 -16.25 6.08 -7.37
CA VAL A 40 -15.19 5.10 -7.65
C VAL A 40 -14.18 5.74 -8.59
N LEU A 41 -12.92 5.78 -8.17
CA LEU A 41 -11.82 6.45 -8.87
C LEU A 41 -10.72 5.47 -9.29
N ALA A 42 -10.01 5.84 -10.36
CA ALA A 42 -8.79 5.16 -10.76
C ALA A 42 -7.69 5.40 -9.73
N ILE A 43 -6.81 4.41 -9.56
CA ILE A 43 -5.70 4.47 -8.61
C ILE A 43 -4.45 3.86 -9.23
N CYS A 44 -3.30 4.29 -8.72
CA CYS A 44 -2.03 3.61 -8.96
C CYS A 44 -1.22 3.48 -7.67
N TRP A 45 -0.43 2.42 -7.61
CA TRP A 45 0.65 2.27 -6.64
C TRP A 45 2.00 2.35 -7.36
N GLY A 46 2.94 3.02 -6.72
CA GLY A 46 4.31 3.17 -7.20
C GLY A 46 5.34 2.98 -6.08
N ARG A 47 6.60 2.79 -6.46
CA ARG A 47 7.73 2.78 -5.52
C ARG A 47 8.34 4.18 -5.37
N GLY A 48 8.61 4.56 -4.13
CA GLY A 48 9.16 5.86 -3.75
C GLY A 48 8.09 6.95 -3.62
N ALA A 49 8.54 8.20 -3.64
CA ALA A 49 7.66 9.37 -3.51
C ALA A 49 6.71 9.51 -4.71
N ILE A 50 5.49 9.99 -4.43
CA ILE A 50 4.46 10.24 -5.45
C ILE A 50 4.77 11.55 -6.19
N PRO A 51 4.95 11.52 -7.52
CA PRO A 51 5.26 12.70 -8.32
C PRO A 51 4.04 13.62 -8.47
N ASN A 52 4.23 14.77 -9.11
CA ASN A 52 3.14 15.70 -9.41
C ASN A 52 2.10 15.08 -10.36
N SER A 53 2.52 14.25 -11.32
CA SER A 53 1.65 13.53 -12.27
C SER A 53 1.96 12.04 -12.29
N GLY A 54 0.92 11.18 -12.30
CA GLY A 54 1.03 9.72 -12.26
C GLY A 54 1.64 9.14 -10.97
N CYS A 55 2.03 7.86 -11.04
CA CYS A 55 2.83 7.19 -10.02
C CYS A 55 4.28 7.05 -10.45
N ASN A 56 5.22 7.20 -9.51
CA ASN A 56 6.63 6.92 -9.76
C ASN A 56 6.87 5.40 -9.72
N LYS A 57 7.61 4.86 -10.69
CA LYS A 57 7.91 3.41 -10.79
C LYS A 57 6.67 2.57 -10.49
N GLU A 58 5.60 2.81 -11.26
CA GLU A 58 4.31 2.17 -11.08
C GLU A 58 4.45 0.63 -11.01
N ILE A 59 3.72 0.02 -10.09
CA ILE A 59 3.74 -1.43 -9.86
C ILE A 59 2.37 -2.09 -10.07
N ILE A 60 1.28 -1.34 -9.84
CA ILE A 60 -0.09 -1.78 -10.12
C ILE A 60 -1.01 -0.57 -10.28
N SER A 61 -1.98 -0.67 -11.17
CA SER A 61 -3.04 0.33 -11.35
C SER A 61 -4.40 -0.31 -11.61
N SER A 62 -5.44 0.46 -11.36
CA SER A 62 -6.84 0.06 -11.48
C SER A 62 -7.68 1.23 -11.97
N ASP A 63 -8.73 0.93 -12.74
CA ASP A 63 -9.75 1.89 -13.15
C ASP A 63 -10.81 2.14 -12.05
N GLY A 64 -10.58 1.61 -10.84
CA GLY A 64 -11.50 1.62 -9.71
C GLY A 64 -12.47 0.44 -9.69
N THR A 65 -12.58 -0.32 -10.79
CA THR A 65 -13.43 -1.53 -10.87
C THR A 65 -12.62 -2.80 -11.01
N LYS A 66 -11.48 -2.74 -11.70
CA LYS A 66 -10.58 -3.86 -11.94
C LYS A 66 -9.14 -3.37 -12.08
N VAL A 67 -8.20 -4.26 -11.80
CA VAL A 67 -6.79 -4.03 -12.11
C VAL A 67 -6.63 -3.93 -13.62
N THR A 68 -6.06 -2.82 -14.09
CA THR A 68 -5.81 -2.55 -15.51
C THR A 68 -4.39 -2.95 -15.91
N TRP A 69 -3.42 -2.80 -15.00
CA TRP A 69 -2.03 -3.17 -15.25
C TRP A 69 -1.33 -3.56 -13.94
N ARG A 70 -0.33 -4.45 -14.04
CA ARG A 70 0.59 -4.80 -12.95
C ARG A 70 1.96 -5.19 -13.50
N SER A 71 3.03 -4.84 -12.80
CA SER A 71 4.40 -5.21 -13.18
C SER A 71 4.79 -6.63 -12.75
N SER A 72 4.10 -7.20 -11.77
CA SER A 72 4.35 -8.53 -11.24
C SER A 72 3.07 -9.17 -10.75
N VAL A 73 2.97 -10.50 -10.91
CA VAL A 73 1.89 -11.31 -10.33
C VAL A 73 1.85 -11.28 -8.81
N ARG A 74 2.96 -10.89 -8.16
CA ARG A 74 3.02 -10.75 -6.69
C ARG A 74 2.22 -9.55 -6.17
N TYR A 75 1.94 -8.55 -6.99
CA TYR A 75 1.19 -7.37 -6.59
C TYR A 75 -0.30 -7.58 -6.82
N ASN A 76 -1.09 -7.40 -5.75
CA ASN A 76 -2.54 -7.52 -5.77
C ASN A 76 -3.17 -6.35 -5.03
N LEU A 77 -4.33 -5.88 -5.49
CA LEU A 77 -5.15 -4.96 -4.71
C LEU A 77 -6.09 -5.81 -3.85
N PHE A 78 -5.98 -5.65 -2.54
CA PHE A 78 -6.84 -6.31 -1.58
C PHE A 78 -8.04 -5.41 -1.26
N GLY A 79 -9.22 -6.02 -1.17
CA GLY A 79 -10.47 -5.32 -0.87
C GLY A 79 -11.45 -5.30 -2.04
N VAL A 80 -12.61 -4.71 -1.78
CA VAL A 80 -13.62 -4.45 -2.80
C VAL A 80 -13.30 -3.08 -3.38
N LEU A 81 -12.73 -3.02 -4.59
CA LEU A 81 -12.33 -1.74 -5.20
C LEU A 81 -13.47 -0.71 -5.21
N LYS A 82 -14.71 -1.18 -5.37
CA LYS A 82 -15.94 -0.38 -5.32
C LYS A 82 -16.23 0.28 -3.96
N THR A 83 -15.66 -0.22 -2.87
CA THR A 83 -15.82 0.37 -1.52
C THR A 83 -14.68 1.33 -1.16
N GLY A 84 -13.69 1.49 -2.03
CA GLY A 84 -12.57 2.40 -1.82
C GLY A 84 -11.41 1.80 -1.02
N ASP A 85 -11.42 0.49 -0.75
CA ASP A 85 -10.24 -0.20 -0.21
C ASP A 85 -9.36 -0.64 -1.38
N VAL A 86 -8.24 0.06 -1.54
CA VAL A 86 -7.27 -0.12 -2.63
C VAL A 86 -5.90 -0.49 -2.07
N SER A 87 -5.90 -1.16 -0.91
CA SER A 87 -4.70 -1.60 -0.21
C SER A 87 -3.88 -2.57 -1.08
N LEU A 88 -2.56 -2.41 -1.08
CA LEU A 88 -1.66 -3.23 -1.89
C LEU A 88 -1.17 -4.44 -1.09
N THR A 89 -1.46 -5.65 -1.55
CA THR A 89 -0.82 -6.88 -1.06
C THR A 89 0.37 -7.25 -1.95
N ILE A 90 1.53 -7.45 -1.31
CA ILE A 90 2.74 -7.98 -1.94
C ILE A 90 2.91 -9.43 -1.47
N LEU A 91 2.87 -10.37 -2.40
CA LEU A 91 3.06 -11.79 -2.11
C LEU A 91 4.54 -12.15 -1.97
N ASN A 92 4.85 -13.07 -1.04
CA ASN A 92 6.17 -13.63 -0.82
C ASN A 92 7.27 -12.55 -0.83
N VAL A 93 7.24 -11.69 0.18
CA VAL A 93 8.12 -10.52 0.28
C VAL A 93 9.56 -10.92 0.56
N THR A 94 10.49 -10.11 0.05
CA THR A 94 11.93 -10.23 0.29
C THR A 94 12.47 -8.95 0.88
N GLU A 95 13.68 -8.97 1.43
CA GLU A 95 14.34 -7.76 1.95
C GLU A 95 14.37 -6.61 0.91
N LYS A 96 14.49 -6.96 -0.39
CA LYS A 96 14.48 -6.02 -1.53
C LYS A 96 13.13 -5.33 -1.77
N ASP A 97 12.06 -5.83 -1.18
CA ASP A 97 10.75 -5.19 -1.24
C ASP A 97 10.61 -4.06 -0.22
N SER A 98 11.55 -3.91 0.72
CA SER A 98 11.58 -2.79 1.66
C SER A 98 11.75 -1.45 0.94
N GLY A 99 11.17 -0.40 1.52
CA GLY A 99 11.24 0.97 1.01
C GLY A 99 9.90 1.69 1.11
N GLN A 100 9.89 2.93 0.62
CA GLN A 100 8.69 3.74 0.54
C GLN A 100 7.84 3.33 -0.68
N TYR A 101 6.52 3.27 -0.49
CA TYR A 101 5.51 3.07 -1.52
C TYR A 101 4.56 4.25 -1.51
N GLY A 102 4.01 4.57 -2.69
CA GLY A 102 3.03 5.63 -2.86
C GLY A 102 1.76 5.10 -3.49
N CYS A 103 0.62 5.36 -2.85
CA CYS A 103 -0.72 5.17 -3.39
C CYS A 103 -1.26 6.53 -3.85
N ARG A 104 -1.70 6.62 -5.10
CA ARG A 104 -2.34 7.81 -5.65
C ARG A 104 -3.76 7.48 -6.08
N VAL A 105 -4.72 8.25 -5.61
CA VAL A 105 -6.12 8.21 -6.04
C VAL A 105 -6.36 9.38 -6.98
N HIS A 106 -6.80 9.08 -8.21
CA HIS A 106 -7.00 10.07 -9.26
C HIS A 106 -8.34 10.78 -9.09
N VAL A 107 -8.35 11.92 -8.40
CA VAL A 107 -9.54 12.72 -8.15
C VAL A 107 -9.72 13.71 -9.29
N TYR A 108 -10.92 13.82 -9.84
CA TYR A 108 -11.19 14.76 -10.93
C TYR A 108 -10.84 16.21 -10.55
N GLY A 109 -10.19 16.90 -11.48
CA GLY A 109 -9.70 18.27 -11.32
C GLY A 109 -8.19 18.34 -11.12
N LEU A 110 -7.63 19.53 -11.33
CA LEU A 110 -6.18 19.71 -11.26
C LEU A 110 -5.72 19.72 -9.78
N TRP A 111 -4.72 18.91 -9.46
CA TRP A 111 -4.09 18.85 -8.12
C TRP A 111 -4.97 18.28 -6.99
N ASN A 112 -6.11 17.66 -7.29
CA ASN A 112 -7.04 17.14 -6.27
C ASN A 112 -6.69 15.72 -5.79
N ASP A 113 -5.68 15.08 -6.40
CA ASP A 113 -5.35 13.68 -6.14
C ASP A 113 -4.95 13.45 -4.68
N GLU A 114 -5.56 12.42 -4.08
CA GLU A 114 -5.16 11.97 -2.76
C GLU A 114 -3.90 11.11 -2.87
N LYS A 115 -2.91 11.43 -2.04
CA LYS A 115 -1.57 10.84 -2.07
C LYS A 115 -1.25 10.27 -0.69
N TYR A 116 -0.96 8.98 -0.63
CA TYR A 116 -0.63 8.28 0.61
C TYR A 116 0.70 7.57 0.45
N HIS A 117 1.63 7.83 1.37
CA HIS A 117 2.91 7.13 1.41
C HIS A 117 2.89 6.07 2.52
N VAL A 118 3.59 4.97 2.29
CA VAL A 118 3.74 3.87 3.26
C VAL A 118 5.18 3.41 3.25
N ASN A 119 5.79 3.28 4.43
CA ASN A 119 7.13 2.75 4.58
C ASN A 119 7.07 1.27 4.95
N LEU A 120 7.56 0.40 4.05
CA LEU A 120 7.64 -1.04 4.27
C LEU A 120 9.06 -1.44 4.71
N ASN A 121 9.16 -2.14 5.85
CA ASN A 121 10.39 -2.76 6.32
C ASN A 121 10.21 -4.28 6.36
N ILE A 122 11.04 -5.04 5.64
CA ILE A 122 11.01 -6.50 5.67
C ILE A 122 12.13 -7.01 6.59
N GLU A 123 11.74 -7.75 7.62
CA GLU A 123 12.64 -8.42 8.53
C GLU A 123 12.87 -9.87 8.09
N LYS A 124 14.05 -10.41 8.38
CA LYS A 124 14.35 -11.82 8.10
C LYS A 124 13.47 -12.71 8.98
N GLY A 125 12.84 -13.71 8.37
CA GLY A 125 12.14 -14.75 9.12
C GLY A 125 13.12 -15.51 10.02
N LYS A 126 12.66 -15.90 11.22
CA LYS A 126 13.41 -16.87 12.02
C LYS A 126 13.51 -18.14 11.18
N LYS A 127 14.74 -18.51 10.77
CA LYS A 127 14.98 -19.82 10.16
C LYS A 127 14.51 -20.87 11.16
N CYS A 128 13.66 -21.79 10.72
CA CYS A 128 13.37 -22.97 11.51
C CYS A 128 14.65 -23.82 11.51
N THR A 129 15.31 -23.95 12.67
CA THR A 129 16.60 -24.63 12.80
C THR A 129 16.46 -26.03 13.43
N THR A 130 15.27 -26.61 13.51
CA THR A 130 15.10 -27.96 14.05
C THR A 130 15.05 -28.99 12.93
N CYS A 131 16.20 -29.60 12.65
CA CYS A 131 16.27 -30.94 12.11
C CYS A 131 16.39 -31.90 13.30
N TYR A 132 15.42 -32.78 13.51
CA TYR A 132 15.61 -33.95 14.37
C TYR A 132 15.83 -35.15 13.46
N ASP A 133 17.05 -35.68 13.45
CA ASP A 133 17.34 -37.00 12.90
C ASP A 133 16.84 -38.04 13.91
N ILE A 134 15.88 -38.86 13.50
CA ILE A 134 15.49 -40.05 14.25
C ILE A 134 16.46 -41.16 13.81
N GLN A 135 17.33 -41.58 14.73
CA GLN A 135 18.19 -42.76 14.58
C GLN A 135 17.38 -44.04 14.51
#